data_AF-A0A5X8MSP1-F1
#
_entry.id   AF-A0A5X8MSP1-F1
#
_cell.length_a   1.000
_cell.length_b   1.000
_cell.length_c   1.000
_cell.angle_alpha   90.00
_cell.angle_beta   90.00
_cell.angle_gamma   90.00
#
_symmetry.space_group_name_H-M   'P 1'
#
loop_
_entity.id
_entity.type
_entity.pdbx_description
1 polymer ?
#
loop_
_entity_poly.entity_id
_entity_poly.type
_entity_poly.pdbx_seq_one_letter_code
_entity_poly.pdbx_strand_id
1 'polypeptide(L)' 'MASIQHTQNSTKKVVLPYVRRLPETIVACLDPFCAALYRERRELLHRFKEALDAAGVEYVEADHE' A
#
# COMPACT_ATOMS: atom_id res chain seq x y z
N MET A 1 36.06 -18.83 16.65
CA MET A 1 35.84 -17.43 17.06
C MET A 1 34.62 -16.91 16.32
N ALA A 2 33.60 -16.52 17.06
CA ALA A 2 32.34 -16.01 16.51
C ALA A 2 32.55 -14.60 15.91
N SER A 3 32.12 -14.39 14.68
CA SER A 3 31.83 -13.05 14.16
C SER A 3 30.33 -12.97 14.00
N ILE A 4 29.65 -12.52 15.06
CA ILE A 4 28.27 -12.09 14.98
C ILE A 4 28.32 -10.76 14.23
N GLN A 5 28.14 -10.83 12.91
CA GLN A 5 27.84 -9.64 12.12
C GLN A 5 26.52 -9.10 12.66
N HIS A 6 26.60 -7.97 13.35
CA HIS A 6 25.46 -7.19 13.75
C HIS A 6 24.88 -6.60 12.45
N THR A 7 24.05 -7.38 11.77
CA THR A 7 23.30 -6.91 10.62
C THR A 7 22.31 -5.88 11.15
N GLN A 8 22.48 -4.67 10.62
CA GLN A 8 21.74 -3.47 10.96
C GLN A 8 20.26 -3.79 11.12
N ASN A 9 19.69 -3.24 12.20
CA ASN A 9 18.30 -3.28 12.57
C ASN A 9 17.47 -2.61 11.45
N SER A 10 17.21 -3.32 10.35
CA SER A 10 16.38 -2.82 9.26
C SER A 10 14.97 -2.69 9.81
N THR A 11 14.54 -1.47 10.07
CA THR A 11 13.15 -1.13 10.36
C THR A 11 12.29 -1.88 9.36
N LYS A 12 11.45 -2.82 9.83
CA LYS A 12 10.64 -3.69 8.99
C LYS A 12 9.54 -2.85 8.32
N LYS A 13 9.89 -2.14 7.26
CA LYS A 13 8.96 -1.34 6.48
C LYS A 13 8.10 -2.26 5.63
N VAL A 14 6.78 -2.13 5.75
CA VAL A 14 5.85 -2.84 4.88
C VAL A 14 5.81 -2.11 3.54
N VAL A 15 6.03 -2.84 2.44
CA VAL A 15 5.86 -2.30 1.09
C VAL A 15 4.42 -2.51 0.66
N LEU A 16 3.70 -1.43 0.45
CA LEU A 16 2.32 -1.46 -0.03
C LEU A 16 2.29 -1.49 -1.55
N PRO A 17 1.36 -2.26 -2.14
CA PRO A 17 1.19 -2.23 -3.59
C PRO A 17 0.77 -0.84 -4.03
N TYR A 18 1.40 -0.34 -5.09
CA TYR A 18 0.95 0.88 -5.73
C TYR A 18 -0.49 0.71 -6.24
N VAL A 19 -1.37 1.65 -5.89
CA VAL A 19 -2.73 1.71 -6.41
C VAL A 19 -2.92 3.05 -7.11
N ARG A 20 -3.02 2.98 -8.45
CA ARG A 20 -3.22 4.16 -9.29
C ARG A 20 -4.45 4.94 -8.86
N ARG A 21 -4.28 6.24 -8.61
CA ARG A 21 -5.40 7.16 -8.44
C ARG A 21 -5.90 7.59 -9.81
N LEU A 22 -7.07 7.12 -10.18
CA LEU A 22 -7.75 7.52 -11.40
C LEU A 22 -8.51 8.82 -11.11
N PRO A 23 -8.46 9.81 -12.01
CA PRO A 23 -9.36 10.95 -11.97
C PRO A 23 -10.82 10.51 -11.97
N GLU A 24 -11.68 11.26 -11.30
CA GLU A 24 -13.12 10.95 -11.23
C GLU A 24 -13.77 10.86 -12.61
N THR A 25 -13.31 11.66 -13.56
CA THR A 25 -13.75 11.61 -14.97
C THR A 25 -13.45 10.27 -15.63
N ILE A 26 -12.30 9.64 -15.32
CA ILE A 26 -11.96 8.30 -15.83
C ILE A 26 -12.78 7.24 -15.12
N VAL A 27 -12.96 7.36 -13.80
CA VAL A 27 -13.77 6.42 -13.02
C VAL A 27 -15.22 6.39 -13.51
N ALA A 28 -15.76 7.55 -13.92
CA ALA A 28 -17.11 7.66 -14.47
C ALA A 28 -17.27 6.98 -15.85
N CYS A 29 -16.18 6.79 -16.59
CA CYS A 29 -16.17 6.10 -17.88
C CYS A 29 -15.90 4.59 -17.75
N LEU A 30 -15.61 4.08 -16.55
CA LEU A 30 -15.42 2.66 -16.34
C LEU A 30 -16.76 1.91 -16.44
N ASP A 31 -16.68 0.65 -16.89
CA ASP A 31 -17.76 -0.29 -16.68
C ASP A 31 -18.15 -0.34 -15.17
N PRO A 32 -19.44 -0.43 -14.81
CA PRO A 32 -19.89 -0.41 -13.42
C PRO A 32 -19.20 -1.44 -12.52
N PHE A 33 -18.90 -2.64 -13.04
CA PHE A 33 -18.17 -3.66 -12.28
C PHE A 33 -16.72 -3.23 -12.04
N CYS A 34 -16.04 -2.71 -13.06
CA CYS A 34 -14.70 -2.16 -12.91
C CYS A 34 -14.65 -0.96 -11.94
N ALA A 35 -15.66 -0.08 -11.98
CA ALA A 35 -15.77 1.04 -11.05
C ALA A 35 -15.97 0.57 -9.60
N ALA A 36 -16.78 -0.46 -9.39
CA ALA A 36 -16.96 -1.09 -8.07
C ALA A 36 -15.65 -1.69 -7.56
N LEU A 37 -14.97 -2.51 -8.38
CA LEU A 37 -13.67 -3.10 -8.02
C LEU A 37 -12.61 -2.03 -7.71
N TYR A 38 -12.59 -0.94 -8.47
CA TYR A 38 -11.69 0.18 -8.21
C TYR A 38 -11.92 0.82 -6.84
N ARG A 39 -13.18 1.04 -6.46
CA ARG A 39 -13.56 1.61 -5.16
C ARG A 39 -13.20 0.66 -4.01
N GLU A 40 -13.57 -0.62 -4.13
CA GLU A 40 -13.27 -1.64 -3.11
C GLU A 40 -11.77 -1.78 -2.86
N ARG A 41 -10.96 -1.84 -3.93
CA ARG A 41 -9.50 -1.92 -3.81
C ARG A 41 -8.91 -0.72 -3.06
N ARG A 42 -9.46 0.48 -3.27
CA ARG A 42 -8.99 1.70 -2.58
C ARG A 42 -9.38 1.71 -1.11
N GLU A 43 -10.62 1.34 -0.81
CA GLU A 43 -11.12 1.27 0.57
C GLU A 43 -10.31 0.26 1.39
N LEU A 44 -10.04 -0.93 0.83
CA LEU A 44 -9.23 -1.94 1.49
C LEU A 44 -7.81 -1.45 1.76
N LEU A 45 -7.16 -0.80 0.78
CA LEU A 45 -5.83 -0.24 0.98
C LEU A 45 -5.84 0.87 2.04
N HIS A 46 -6.87 1.69 2.08
CA HIS A 46 -7.02 2.74 3.09
C HIS A 46 -7.11 2.15 4.49
N ARG A 47 -8.03 1.21 4.71
CA ARG A 47 -8.18 0.53 6.01
C ARG A 47 -6.92 -0.20 6.45
N PHE A 48 -6.19 -0.77 5.49
CA PHE A 48 -4.93 -1.42 5.79
C PHE A 48 -3.87 -0.43 6.27
N LYS A 49 -3.77 0.75 5.66
CA LYS A 49 -2.89 1.83 6.12
C LYS A 49 -3.25 2.31 7.52
N GLU A 50 -4.54 2.53 7.78
CA GLU A 50 -5.01 2.91 9.12
C GLU A 50 -4.65 1.86 10.18
N ALA A 51 -4.74 0.57 9.84
CA ALA A 51 -4.33 -0.50 10.73
C ALA A 51 -2.82 -0.52 11.00
N LEU A 52 -1.99 -0.21 9.98
CA LEU A 52 -0.54 -0.08 10.15
C LEU A 52 -0.18 1.13 11.00
N ASP A 53 -0.85 2.27 10.78
CA ASP A 53 -0.69 3.49 11.56
C ASP A 53 -1.04 3.25 13.04
N ALA A 54 -2.18 2.57 13.30
CA ALA A 54 -2.59 2.19 14.66
C ALA A 54 -1.61 1.21 15.34
N ALA A 55 -0.93 0.36 14.55
CA ALA A 55 0.08 -0.57 15.03
C ALA A 55 1.48 0.06 15.17
N GLY A 56 1.67 1.32 14.75
CA GLY A 56 2.98 1.98 14.72
C GLY A 56 3.97 1.37 13.72
N VAL A 57 3.46 0.74 12.66
CA VAL A 57 4.26 0.08 11.62
C VAL A 57 4.51 1.05 10.47
N GLU A 58 5.78 1.35 10.20
CA GLU A 58 6.16 2.15 9.03
C GLU A 58 5.88 1.40 7.71
N TYR A 59 5.37 2.13 6.72
CA TYR A 59 5.15 1.60 5.38
C TYR A 59 5.55 2.57 4.28
N VAL A 60 5.81 2.04 3.10
CA VAL A 60 6.11 2.78 1.87
C VAL A 60 5.27 2.24 0.73
N GLU A 61 4.81 3.10 -0.17
CA GLU A 61 4.18 2.65 -1.42
C GLU A 61 5.26 2.18 -2.38
N ALA A 62 5.02 1.08 -3.11
CA ALA A 62 5.92 0.64 -4.16
C ALA A 62 6.01 1.72 -5.26
N ASP A 63 7.20 1.95 -5.80
CA ASP A 63 7.37 2.83 -6.94
C ASP A 63 6.69 2.25 -8.18
N HIS A 64 6.00 3.11 -8.92
CA HIS A 64 5.51 2.78 -10.25
C HIS A 64 6.51 3.35 -11.26
N GLU A 65 7.40 2.51 -11.79
CA GLU A 65 8.10 2.81 -13.05
C GLU A 65 7.11 3.02 -14.20
#